data_AF-A0A800MUZ1-F1
#
_entry.id   AF-A0A800MUZ1-F1
#
_cell.length_a   1.000
_cell.length_b   1.000
_cell.length_c   1.000
_cell.angle_alpha   90.00
_cell.angle_beta   90.00
_cell.angle_gamma   90.00
#
_symmetry.space_group_name_H-M   'P 1'
#
loop_
_entity.id
_entity.type
_entity.pdbx_description
1 polymer ?
#
loop_
_entity_poly.entity_id
_entity_poly.type
_entity_poly.pdbx_seq_one_letter_code
_entity_poly.pdbx_strand_id
1 'polypeptide(L)'
;MEETEGFYVNAGFQIYQRIGKYQGDFQNFDPPLVWDNFREKNILFRIIEARKGSINITFGYGKKIKFDHIGFLVSEKEQELICQNADNMNWTVDMGERRTFIATPYSFRIELQTNKEIADSVTDNIRIEELRLETKKKGLEDDLSILFGKPVSSIKSVFGETVTINEAVIKGLSSKILVDPNGVRIMN
;
A
#
# COMPACT_ATOMS: atom_id res chain seq x y z
N MET A 1 13.87 -6.34 3.57
CA MET A 1 13.61 -5.10 4.34
C MET A 1 14.62 -4.04 3.92
N GLU A 2 15.89 -4.14 4.32
CA GLU A 2 16.92 -3.19 3.89
C GLU A 2 17.08 -3.09 2.37
N GLU A 3 17.12 -4.22 1.66
CA GLU A 3 17.16 -4.25 0.19
C GLU A 3 15.96 -3.51 -0.45
N THR A 4 14.74 -3.79 0.03
CA THR A 4 13.50 -3.14 -0.42
C THR A 4 13.52 -1.64 -0.14
N GLU A 5 14.02 -1.23 1.02
CA GLU A 5 14.19 0.17 1.37
C GLU A 5 15.18 0.86 0.43
N GLY A 6 16.35 0.26 0.23
CA GLY A 6 17.37 0.77 -0.68
C GLY A 6 16.84 0.90 -2.11
N PHE A 7 16.03 -0.05 -2.59
CA PHE A 7 15.38 0.04 -3.88
C PHE A 7 14.48 1.28 -4.00
N TYR A 8 13.56 1.50 -3.05
CA TYR A 8 12.65 2.64 -3.11
C TYR A 8 13.38 3.98 -2.93
N VAL A 9 14.40 4.04 -2.06
CA VAL A 9 15.27 5.22 -1.93
C VAL A 9 15.99 5.53 -3.25
N ASN A 10 16.54 4.52 -3.93
CA ASN A 10 17.17 4.69 -5.24
C ASN A 10 16.17 5.10 -6.33
N ALA A 11 14.90 4.70 -6.20
CA ALA A 11 13.80 5.18 -7.04
C ALA A 11 13.34 6.60 -6.68
N GLY A 12 13.97 7.25 -5.70
CA GLY A 12 13.72 8.62 -5.26
C GLY A 12 12.57 8.77 -4.28
N PHE A 13 12.16 7.70 -3.60
CA PHE A 13 11.26 7.78 -2.46
C PHE A 13 12.05 8.22 -1.22
N GLN A 14 11.36 8.87 -0.29
CA GLN A 14 11.88 9.19 1.03
C GLN A 14 11.33 8.20 2.04
N ILE A 15 12.17 7.72 2.95
CA ILE A 15 11.68 6.92 4.07
C ILE A 15 10.99 7.86 5.05
N TYR A 16 9.74 7.57 5.35
CA TYR A 16 8.95 8.36 6.29
C TYR A 16 9.04 7.76 7.69
N GLN A 17 8.85 6.44 7.79
CA GLN A 17 8.79 5.76 9.07
C GLN A 17 9.41 4.37 9.03
N ARG A 18 10.04 3.95 10.13
CA ARG A 18 10.39 2.55 10.38
C ARG A 18 9.88 2.15 11.75
N ILE A 19 9.01 1.15 11.81
CA ILE A 19 8.52 0.60 13.08
C ILE A 19 9.14 -0.75 13.31
N GLY A 20 9.77 -0.92 14.48
CA GLY A 20 10.44 -2.16 14.86
C GLY A 20 10.28 -2.47 16.34
N LYS A 21 10.53 -3.73 16.70
CA LYS A 21 10.58 -4.17 18.09
C LYS A 21 12.03 -4.14 18.58
N TYR A 22 12.29 -3.42 19.66
CA TYR A 22 13.59 -3.36 20.32
C TYR A 22 13.42 -3.49 21.84
N GLN A 23 14.21 -4.37 22.46
CA GLN A 23 14.17 -4.66 23.90
C GLN A 23 12.79 -5.00 24.47
N GLY A 24 11.89 -5.57 23.64
CA GLY A 24 10.56 -5.97 24.09
C GLY A 24 9.43 -5.05 23.64
N ASP A 25 9.75 -3.82 23.23
CA ASP A 25 8.76 -2.77 22.92
C ASP A 25 8.81 -2.32 21.47
N PHE A 26 7.67 -1.83 20.98
CA PHE A 26 7.59 -1.19 19.67
C PHE A 26 8.08 0.25 19.74
N GLN A 27 8.97 0.59 18.81
CA GLN A 27 9.60 1.90 18.71
C GLN A 27 9.71 2.33 17.25
N ASN A 28 9.81 3.63 17.05
CA ASN A 28 10.08 4.24 15.75
C ASN A 28 11.59 4.42 15.56
N PHE A 29 12.06 4.20 14.33
CA PHE A 29 13.46 4.28 13.91
C PHE A 29 13.57 5.11 12.62
N ASP A 30 12.96 6.29 12.69
CA ASP A 30 12.72 7.16 11.55
C ASP A 30 14.00 7.94 11.17
N PRO A 31 14.09 8.49 9.95
CA PRO A 31 15.22 9.35 9.58
C PRO A 31 15.48 10.49 10.58
N PRO A 32 16.74 10.94 10.76
CA PRO A 32 17.91 10.68 9.92
C PRO A 32 18.65 9.36 10.23
N LEU A 33 18.09 8.48 11.06
CA LEU A 33 18.69 7.18 11.34
C LEU A 33 18.76 6.32 10.05
N VAL A 34 19.90 5.68 9.86
CA VAL A 34 20.22 4.78 8.75
C VAL A 34 20.52 3.37 9.26
N TRP A 35 20.56 2.39 8.35
CA TRP A 35 20.81 0.98 8.69
C TRP A 35 22.08 0.74 9.50
N ASP A 36 23.13 1.55 9.27
CA ASP A 36 24.38 1.44 10.04
C ASP A 36 24.21 1.82 11.52
N ASN A 37 23.23 2.67 11.86
CA ASN A 37 22.90 2.96 13.26
C ASN A 37 22.22 1.76 13.98
N PHE A 38 21.82 0.73 13.23
CA PHE A 38 21.04 -0.39 13.74
C PHE A 38 21.82 -1.71 13.78
N ARG A 39 23.02 -1.79 13.18
CA ARG A 39 23.77 -3.07 13.01
C ARG A 39 24.00 -3.82 14.31
N GLU A 40 24.30 -3.09 15.38
CA GLU A 40 24.56 -3.65 16.70
C GLU A 40 23.30 -3.78 17.57
N LYS A 41 22.15 -3.35 17.03
CA LYS A 41 20.86 -3.43 17.71
C LYS A 41 20.08 -4.62 17.13
N ASN A 42 19.64 -5.53 18.00
CA ASN A 42 18.76 -6.64 17.62
C ASN A 42 17.31 -6.17 17.36
N ILE A 43 17.14 -5.21 16.45
CA ILE A 43 15.83 -4.64 16.09
C ILE A 43 15.13 -5.60 15.13
N LEU A 44 13.90 -5.97 15.48
CA LEU A 44 13.02 -6.71 14.60
C LEU A 44 12.07 -5.73 13.91
N PHE A 45 12.50 -5.18 12.77
CA PHE A 45 11.66 -4.29 11.96
C PHE A 45 10.40 -5.01 11.48
N ARG A 46 9.26 -4.32 11.59
CA ARG A 46 7.95 -4.83 11.18
C ARG A 46 7.46 -4.21 9.91
N ILE A 47 7.47 -2.89 9.83
CA ILE A 47 7.02 -2.14 8.67
C ILE A 47 7.95 -0.94 8.44
N ILE A 48 8.14 -0.61 7.17
CA ILE A 48 8.83 0.57 6.70
C ILE A 48 7.89 1.26 5.72
N GLU A 49 7.77 2.57 5.87
CA GLU A 49 6.93 3.43 5.05
C GLU A 49 7.83 4.32 4.19
N ALA A 50 7.60 4.31 2.87
CA ALA A 50 8.30 5.12 1.90
C ALA A 50 7.30 5.99 1.13
N ARG A 51 7.59 7.28 0.97
CA ARG A 51 6.71 8.26 0.32
C ARG A 51 7.37 8.93 -0.88
N LYS A 52 6.55 9.27 -1.88
CA LYS A 52 6.95 10.10 -3.02
C LYS A 52 5.72 10.76 -3.66
N GLY A 53 5.59 12.07 -3.49
CA GLY A 53 4.44 12.83 -4.00
C GLY A 53 3.14 12.32 -3.36
N SER A 54 2.18 11.86 -4.18
CA SER A 54 0.92 11.29 -3.70
C SER A 54 0.97 9.81 -3.32
N ILE A 55 2.16 9.20 -3.38
CA ILE A 55 2.35 7.75 -3.25
C ILE A 55 2.92 7.43 -1.87
N ASN A 56 2.30 6.45 -1.22
CA ASN A 56 2.76 5.85 0.01
C ASN A 56 2.89 4.33 -0.19
N ILE A 57 4.06 3.78 0.13
CA ILE A 57 4.34 2.35 0.05
C ILE A 57 4.76 1.86 1.43
N THR A 58 4.02 0.89 1.95
CA THR A 58 4.38 0.19 3.17
C THR A 58 4.82 -1.23 2.83
N PHE A 59 6.03 -1.59 3.27
CA PHE A 59 6.53 -2.96 3.17
C PHE A 59 6.98 -3.45 4.54
N GLY A 60 6.80 -4.74 4.79
CA GLY A 60 7.05 -5.33 6.10
C GLY A 60 7.71 -6.68 6.02
N TYR A 61 8.20 -7.14 7.17
CA TYR A 61 8.82 -8.45 7.28
C TYR A 61 7.76 -9.56 7.31
N GLY A 62 7.89 -10.53 6.41
CA GLY A 62 7.03 -11.70 6.33
C GLY A 62 7.80 -12.96 5.90
N LYS A 63 7.26 -14.14 6.21
CA LYS A 63 7.84 -15.44 5.77
C LYS A 63 7.67 -15.69 4.28
N LYS A 64 6.71 -15.02 3.66
CA LYS A 64 6.35 -15.10 2.24
C LYS A 64 5.98 -13.70 1.77
N ILE A 65 6.22 -13.43 0.49
CA ILE A 65 5.69 -12.22 -0.16
C ILE A 65 4.17 -12.34 -0.15
N LYS A 66 3.51 -11.33 0.42
CA LYS A 66 2.06 -11.25 0.50
C LYS A 66 1.65 -9.80 0.28
N PHE A 67 0.67 -9.59 -0.59
CA PHE A 67 -0.03 -8.33 -0.67
C PHE A 67 -1.10 -8.26 0.42
N ASP A 68 -1.00 -7.26 1.30
CA ASP A 68 -1.87 -7.16 2.48
C ASP A 68 -3.10 -6.28 2.22
N HIS A 69 -2.89 -5.04 1.79
CA HIS A 69 -3.97 -4.10 1.53
C HIS A 69 -3.59 -3.01 0.52
N ILE A 70 -4.61 -2.34 0.00
CA ILE A 70 -4.51 -1.10 -0.78
C ILE A 70 -5.31 0.00 -0.09
N GLY A 71 -4.72 1.18 0.04
CA GLY A 71 -5.38 2.36 0.60
C GLY A 71 -6.03 3.25 -0.44
N PHE A 72 -7.22 3.76 -0.13
CA PHE A 72 -7.89 4.82 -0.87
C PHE A 72 -8.11 6.02 0.05
N LEU A 73 -7.64 7.19 -0.40
CA LEU A 73 -7.94 8.45 0.28
C LEU A 73 -9.39 8.84 -0.05
N VAL A 74 -10.22 8.94 0.98
CA VAL A 74 -11.66 9.22 0.88
C VAL A 74 -12.06 10.29 1.89
N SER A 75 -13.13 11.03 1.61
CA SER A 75 -13.79 11.86 2.62
C SER A 75 -14.54 11.00 3.66
N GLU A 76 -14.84 11.55 4.83
CA GLU A 76 -15.65 10.87 5.86
C GLU A 76 -17.00 10.42 5.30
N LYS A 77 -17.66 11.28 4.50
CA LYS A 77 -18.92 10.95 3.82
C LYS A 77 -18.78 9.81 2.81
N GLU A 78 -17.68 9.77 2.05
CA GLU A 78 -17.39 8.65 1.15
C GLU A 78 -17.11 7.37 1.95
N GLN A 79 -16.38 7.47 3.07
CA GLN A 79 -16.11 6.33 3.94
C GLN A 79 -17.41 5.69 4.46
N GLU A 80 -18.34 6.49 4.98
CA GLU A 80 -19.66 6.01 5.43
C GLU A 80 -20.42 5.27 4.32
N LEU A 81 -20.48 5.86 3.13
CA LEU A 81 -21.15 5.26 1.98
C LEU A 81 -20.48 3.94 1.54
N ILE A 82 -19.15 3.91 1.49
CA ILE A 82 -18.39 2.72 1.09
C ILE A 82 -18.57 1.61 2.13
N CYS A 83 -18.56 1.92 3.42
CA CYS A 83 -18.84 0.93 4.47
C CYS A 83 -20.26 0.35 4.32
N GLN A 84 -21.27 1.19 4.08
CA GLN A 84 -22.64 0.72 3.84
C GLN A 84 -22.74 -0.19 2.60
N ASN A 85 -22.02 0.13 1.53
CA ASN A 85 -21.96 -0.70 0.33
C ASN A 85 -21.26 -2.03 0.61
N ALA A 86 -20.17 -2.03 1.38
CA ALA A 86 -19.48 -3.25 1.80
C ALA A 86 -20.40 -4.18 2.59
N ASP A 87 -21.18 -3.63 3.53
CA ASP A 87 -22.18 -4.40 4.29
C ASP A 87 -23.25 -5.01 3.36
N ASN A 88 -23.75 -4.24 2.39
CA ASN A 88 -24.70 -4.73 1.39
C ASN A 88 -24.12 -5.84 0.50
N MET A 89 -22.80 -5.83 0.30
CA MET A 89 -22.05 -6.88 -0.41
C MET A 89 -21.70 -8.08 0.48
N ASN A 90 -22.08 -8.05 1.77
CA ASN A 90 -21.69 -9.02 2.80
C ASN A 90 -20.17 -9.09 3.02
N TRP A 91 -19.46 -7.98 2.86
CA TRP A 91 -18.03 -7.86 3.15
C TRP A 91 -17.84 -7.37 4.58
N THR A 92 -16.81 -7.85 5.27
CA THR A 92 -16.55 -7.46 6.67
C THR A 92 -15.88 -6.10 6.73
N VAL A 93 -16.49 -5.17 7.45
CA VAL A 93 -15.93 -3.85 7.77
C VAL A 93 -15.35 -3.88 9.19
N ASP A 94 -14.08 -3.50 9.31
CA ASP A 94 -13.38 -3.28 10.58
C ASP A 94 -13.15 -1.77 10.75
N MET A 95 -14.09 -1.12 11.47
CA MET A 95 -14.01 0.30 11.80
C MET A 95 -13.22 0.48 13.10
N GLY A 96 -11.91 0.66 12.99
CA GLY A 96 -11.06 1.03 14.12
C GLY A 96 -11.10 2.54 14.39
N GLU A 97 -10.61 2.96 15.56
CA GLU A 97 -10.57 4.38 15.96
C GLU A 97 -9.77 5.28 14.99
N ARG A 98 -8.78 4.71 14.29
CA ARG A 98 -7.87 5.47 13.42
C ARG A 98 -7.95 5.08 11.95
N ARG A 99 -8.40 3.86 11.65
CA ARG A 99 -8.35 3.27 10.31
C ARG A 99 -9.53 2.34 10.12
N THR A 100 -10.09 2.39 8.92
CA THR A 100 -11.17 1.51 8.50
C THR A 100 -10.66 0.56 7.44
N PHE A 101 -10.81 -0.74 7.68
CA PHE A 101 -10.46 -1.78 6.73
C PHE A 101 -11.69 -2.54 6.26
N ILE A 102 -11.69 -2.95 5.00
CA ILE A 102 -12.71 -3.82 4.42
C ILE A 102 -12.03 -5.10 3.94
N ALA A 103 -12.47 -6.24 4.46
CA ALA A 103 -12.01 -7.54 4.01
C ALA A 103 -12.65 -7.89 2.67
N THR A 104 -11.82 -8.19 1.65
CA THR A 104 -12.32 -8.53 0.32
C THR A 104 -12.31 -10.06 0.11
N PRO A 105 -13.16 -10.58 -0.80
CA PRO A 105 -13.10 -11.98 -1.22
C PRO A 105 -11.84 -12.32 -2.04
N TYR A 106 -10.99 -11.32 -2.32
CA TYR A 106 -9.76 -11.45 -3.11
C TYR A 106 -8.51 -11.70 -2.26
N SER A 107 -8.67 -11.94 -0.95
CA SER A 107 -7.58 -12.22 0.01
C SER A 107 -6.60 -11.07 0.27
N PHE A 108 -7.00 -9.84 -0.04
CA PHE A 108 -6.38 -8.60 0.45
C PHE A 108 -7.46 -7.71 1.08
N ARG A 109 -7.06 -6.62 1.75
CA ARG A 109 -7.99 -5.66 2.35
C ARG A 109 -7.98 -4.32 1.62
N ILE A 110 -9.06 -3.58 1.73
CA ILE A 110 -9.11 -2.17 1.32
C ILE A 110 -9.01 -1.32 2.58
N GLU A 111 -8.07 -0.38 2.63
CA GLU A 111 -8.01 0.65 3.67
C GLU A 111 -8.72 1.91 3.18
N LEU A 112 -9.65 2.43 3.98
CA LEU A 112 -10.27 3.72 3.75
C LEU A 112 -9.56 4.76 4.62
N GLN A 113 -8.71 5.56 3.99
CA GLN A 113 -7.92 6.58 4.65
C GLN A 113 -8.65 7.92 4.57
N THR A 114 -8.87 8.57 5.71
CA THR A 114 -9.45 9.92 5.78
C THR A 114 -8.40 10.99 6.08
N ASN A 115 -7.25 10.60 6.66
CA ASN A 115 -6.16 11.52 6.93
C ASN A 115 -5.43 11.90 5.64
N LYS A 116 -5.44 13.18 5.27
CA LYS A 116 -4.77 13.69 4.06
C LYS A 116 -3.25 13.82 4.20
N GLU A 117 -2.71 13.75 5.42
CA GLU A 117 -1.28 13.88 5.71
C GLU A 117 -0.48 12.59 5.44
N ILE A 118 -1.13 11.54 4.94
CA ILE A 118 -0.47 10.26 4.60
C ILE A 118 0.37 10.31 3.32
N ALA A 119 0.34 11.41 2.59
CA ALA A 119 1.12 11.65 1.39
C ALA A 119 1.69 13.07 1.42
N ASP A 120 2.86 13.26 0.79
CA ASP A 120 3.63 14.50 0.92
C ASP A 120 2.93 15.68 0.22
N SER A 121 2.36 15.42 -0.96
CA SER A 121 1.57 16.41 -1.69
C SER A 121 0.64 15.77 -2.73
N VAL A 122 -0.65 16.05 -2.62
CA VAL A 122 -1.65 15.69 -3.64
C VAL A 122 -1.51 16.56 -4.91
N THR A 123 -0.74 17.66 -4.84
CA THR A 123 -0.48 18.54 -5.98
C THR A 123 0.75 18.14 -6.79
N ASP A 124 1.52 17.15 -6.34
CA ASP A 124 2.66 16.65 -7.09
C ASP A 124 2.20 15.84 -8.30
N ASN A 125 2.93 15.97 -9.41
CA ASN A 125 2.67 15.20 -10.63
C ASN A 125 2.99 13.70 -10.48
N ILE A 126 3.53 13.28 -9.33
CA ILE A 126 3.89 11.89 -9.05
C ILE A 126 2.72 11.16 -8.40
N ARG A 127 2.13 10.23 -9.13
CA ARG A 127 0.92 9.49 -8.72
C ARG A 127 0.82 8.13 -9.38
N ILE A 128 0.14 7.21 -8.72
CA ILE A 128 -0.27 5.93 -9.32
C ILE A 128 -1.38 6.22 -10.34
N GLU A 129 -1.18 5.81 -11.58
CA GLU A 129 -2.22 5.83 -12.63
C GLU A 129 -2.92 4.47 -12.78
N GLU A 130 -2.18 3.38 -12.66
CA GLU A 130 -2.72 2.02 -12.72
C GLU A 130 -1.97 1.08 -11.77
N LEU A 131 -2.70 0.22 -11.05
CA LEU A 131 -2.19 -0.98 -10.41
C LEU A 131 -2.81 -2.19 -11.09
N ARG A 132 -1.96 -3.11 -11.52
CA ARG A 132 -2.36 -4.42 -12.02
C ARG A 132 -2.14 -5.47 -10.95
N LEU A 133 -3.22 -6.03 -10.45
CA LEU A 133 -3.21 -7.06 -9.42
C LEU A 133 -3.44 -8.43 -10.03
N GLU A 134 -2.72 -9.43 -9.55
CA GLU A 134 -3.11 -10.82 -9.72
C GLU A 134 -4.12 -11.20 -8.64
N THR A 135 -5.20 -11.87 -9.03
CA THR A 135 -6.21 -12.37 -8.09
C THR A 135 -6.61 -13.80 -8.42
N LYS A 136 -6.95 -14.57 -7.38
CA LYS A 136 -7.51 -15.93 -7.51
C LYS A 136 -8.98 -15.97 -7.90
N LYS A 137 -9.61 -14.80 -8.05
CA LYS A 137 -11.02 -14.63 -8.35
C LYS A 137 -11.17 -13.47 -9.33
N LYS A 138 -12.01 -13.66 -10.35
CA LYS A 138 -12.37 -12.62 -11.33
C LYS A 138 -13.46 -11.70 -10.78
N GLY A 139 -13.59 -10.51 -11.37
CA GLY A 139 -14.66 -9.55 -11.04
C GLY A 139 -14.24 -8.43 -10.10
N LEU A 140 -12.94 -8.25 -9.84
CA LEU A 140 -12.45 -7.23 -8.91
C LEU A 140 -12.93 -5.83 -9.30
N GLU A 141 -12.82 -5.46 -10.57
CA GLU A 141 -13.20 -4.14 -11.07
C GLU A 141 -14.70 -3.85 -10.91
N ASP A 142 -15.56 -4.84 -11.15
CA ASP A 142 -17.01 -4.71 -10.99
C ASP A 142 -17.37 -4.57 -9.51
N ASP A 143 -16.78 -5.41 -8.65
CA ASP A 143 -16.98 -5.35 -7.21
C ASP A 143 -16.50 -4.02 -6.63
N LEU A 144 -15.34 -3.51 -7.08
CA LEU A 144 -14.87 -2.17 -6.70
C LEU A 144 -15.83 -1.08 -7.17
N SER A 145 -16.39 -1.21 -8.37
CA SER A 145 -17.34 -0.22 -8.89
C SER A 145 -18.62 -0.16 -8.06
N ILE A 146 -19.11 -1.31 -7.61
CA ILE A 146 -20.25 -1.41 -6.68
C ILE A 146 -19.88 -0.82 -5.32
N LEU A 147 -18.73 -1.24 -4.76
CA LEU A 147 -18.24 -0.79 -3.45
C LEU A 147 -18.12 0.73 -3.37
N PHE A 148 -17.47 1.35 -4.37
CA PHE A 148 -17.24 2.79 -4.42
C PHE A 148 -18.42 3.58 -5.02
N GLY A 149 -19.44 2.91 -5.54
CA GLY A 149 -20.57 3.53 -6.25
C GLY A 149 -20.17 4.24 -7.56
N LYS A 150 -18.95 4.02 -8.05
CA LYS A 150 -18.38 4.62 -9.26
C LYS A 150 -17.25 3.74 -9.81
N PRO A 151 -16.98 3.75 -11.13
CA PRO A 151 -15.87 2.99 -11.69
C PRO A 151 -14.52 3.37 -11.08
N VAL A 152 -13.72 2.37 -10.73
CA VAL A 152 -12.34 2.53 -10.24
C VAL A 152 -11.36 2.17 -11.37
N SER A 153 -11.05 3.13 -12.24
CA SER A 153 -10.25 2.87 -13.45
C SER A 153 -8.78 2.57 -13.19
N SER A 154 -8.25 2.99 -12.05
CA SER A 154 -6.84 2.81 -11.65
C SER A 154 -6.51 1.39 -11.20
N ILE A 155 -7.49 0.50 -11.07
CA ILE A 155 -7.28 -0.88 -10.65
C ILE A 155 -7.65 -1.81 -11.80
N LYS A 156 -6.71 -2.71 -12.12
CA LYS A 156 -6.90 -3.79 -13.09
C LYS A 156 -6.56 -5.12 -12.44
N SER A 157 -7.30 -6.17 -12.78
CA SER A 157 -7.03 -7.51 -12.32
C SER A 157 -6.69 -8.46 -13.45
N VAL A 158 -5.81 -9.41 -13.16
CA VAL A 158 -5.57 -10.60 -13.97
C VAL A 158 -5.82 -11.83 -13.11
N PHE A 159 -6.45 -12.84 -13.69
CA PHE A 159 -6.69 -14.10 -12.99
C PHE A 159 -5.39 -14.92 -12.92
N GLY A 160 -5.05 -15.41 -11.72
CA GLY A 160 -3.86 -16.21 -11.51
C GLY A 160 -3.87 -17.01 -10.19
N GLU A 161 -2.70 -17.52 -9.82
CA GLU A 161 -2.51 -18.42 -8.67
C GLU A 161 -2.11 -17.69 -7.38
N THR A 162 -1.77 -16.40 -7.49
CA THR A 162 -1.31 -15.56 -6.39
C THR A 162 -2.21 -14.35 -6.17
N VAL A 163 -1.97 -13.66 -5.06
CA VAL A 163 -2.61 -12.37 -4.74
C VAL A 163 -1.50 -11.38 -4.48
N THR A 164 -1.16 -10.60 -5.50
CA THR A 164 -0.05 -9.65 -5.47
C THR A 164 -0.26 -8.52 -6.47
N ILE A 165 0.57 -7.48 -6.37
CA ILE A 165 0.70 -6.46 -7.41
C ILE A 165 1.73 -6.96 -8.42
N ASN A 166 1.35 -7.04 -9.69
CA ASN A 166 2.27 -7.38 -10.77
C ASN A 166 2.93 -6.12 -11.34
N GLU A 167 2.15 -5.06 -11.50
CA GLU A 167 2.57 -3.83 -12.16
C GLU A 167 2.01 -2.60 -11.46
N ALA A 168 2.83 -1.56 -11.34
CA ALA A 168 2.43 -0.23 -10.91
C ALA A 168 2.87 0.78 -11.96
N VAL A 169 1.90 1.40 -12.63
CA VAL A 169 2.12 2.53 -13.54
C VAL A 169 2.06 3.80 -12.71
N ILE A 170 3.19 4.48 -12.61
CA ILE A 170 3.38 5.67 -11.80
C ILE A 170 3.82 6.81 -12.71
N LYS A 171 2.91 7.76 -12.91
CA LYS A 171 3.23 8.99 -13.62
C LYS A 171 4.29 9.78 -12.88
N GLY A 172 5.22 10.38 -13.61
CA GLY A 172 6.25 11.27 -13.07
C GLY A 172 7.45 10.53 -12.51
N LEU A 173 7.52 9.20 -12.64
CA LEU A 173 8.74 8.43 -12.43
C LEU A 173 9.60 8.36 -13.70
N SER A 174 10.84 7.91 -13.52
CA SER A 174 11.76 7.63 -14.63
C SER A 174 11.10 6.68 -15.64
N SER A 175 11.33 6.89 -16.94
CA SER A 175 10.83 6.02 -18.01
C SER A 175 11.47 4.62 -18.04
N LYS A 176 12.42 4.34 -17.15
CA LYS A 176 13.00 3.00 -16.99
C LYS A 176 12.03 2.10 -16.22
N ILE A 177 11.79 0.91 -16.74
CA ILE A 177 11.09 -0.15 -16.01
C ILE A 177 12.00 -0.60 -14.86
N LEU A 178 11.49 -0.56 -13.64
CA LEU A 178 12.15 -1.08 -12.45
C LEU A 178 11.40 -2.31 -11.95
N VAL A 179 12.08 -3.21 -11.26
CA VAL A 179 11.45 -4.35 -10.59
C VAL A 179 11.87 -4.30 -9.13
N ASP A 180 10.91 -4.20 -8.22
CA ASP A 180 11.20 -4.19 -6.79
C ASP A 180 11.65 -5.59 -6.32
N PRO A 181 12.26 -5.72 -5.13
CA PRO A 181 12.68 -7.01 -4.60
C PRO A 181 11.55 -8.02 -4.35
N ASN A 182 10.28 -7.58 -4.43
CA ASN A 182 9.10 -8.43 -4.30
C ASN A 182 8.51 -8.83 -5.67
N GLY A 183 9.11 -8.41 -6.78
CA GLY A 183 8.71 -8.73 -8.15
C GLY A 183 7.71 -7.76 -8.80
N VAL A 184 7.38 -6.65 -8.14
CA VAL A 184 6.48 -5.62 -8.67
C VAL A 184 7.21 -4.83 -9.76
N ARG A 185 6.66 -4.81 -10.98
CA ARG A 185 7.19 -3.96 -12.05
C ARG A 185 6.68 -2.53 -11.90
N ILE A 186 7.59 -1.57 -11.77
CA ILE A 186 7.28 -0.15 -11.70
C ILE A 186 7.59 0.48 -13.05
N MET A 187 6.59 1.15 -13.61
CA MET A 187 6.60 1.74 -14.94
C MET A 187 6.09 3.19 -14.85
N ASN A 188 6.34 4.01 -15.87
CA ASN A 188 5.76 5.36 -16.00
C ASN A 188 4.80 5.43 -17.17
#